data_AF-A0ABD3QWR7-F1
#
_entry.id   AF-A0ABD3QWR7-F1
#
_cell.length_a   1.000
_cell.length_b   1.000
_cell.length_c   1.000
_cell.angle_alpha   90.00
_cell.angle_beta   90.00
_cell.angle_gamma   90.00
#
_symmetry.space_group_name_H-M   'P 1'
#
loop_
_entity.id
_entity.type
_entity.pdbx_description
1 polymer ?
#
loop_
_entity_poly.entity_id
_entity_poly.type
_entity_poly.pdbx_seq_one_letter_code
_entity_poly.pdbx_strand_id
1 'polypeptide(L)'
;MPPVLKPELSKVDGLAFIGLSLSRKSDRGHPDSITHQTAFDLNNIIDREYEYIASTNDDGWLVGGGEPGYPKSYKLPAKDSAHVEIMRIGTYRPEWGGITEKDVVDVLRSGKILIPQIEVLPTGVVANGDSPPELEIRFDMPYGPDFEVLDAPLPPNWALRFIHNQLFKHFFNPSRFCPGAFHSTIVRKAEFRSPSHRDAYFAMCDAVLKKWKLAGPKALNDGAWDVDGTPLAKPGAYNSGIWLFLDRTKITHFFPPNFLPPYDTKEKREIILSFLTEEWDEKTLEWKKAEYPLQEVSKSSNKFFEFCGNPIETLLRGA
;
A
#
# COMPACT_ATOMS: atom_id res chain seq x y z
N MET A 1 -16.69 -4.36 3.51
CA MET A 1 -15.67 -5.30 4.03
C MET A 1 -15.64 -6.52 3.15
N PRO A 2 -14.48 -6.93 2.70
CA PRO A 2 -14.36 -8.14 1.90
C PRO A 2 -14.59 -9.42 2.73
N PRO A 3 -14.98 -10.55 2.10
CA PRO A 3 -15.44 -11.73 2.83
C PRO A 3 -14.29 -12.54 3.44
N VAL A 4 -14.51 -13.03 4.67
CA VAL A 4 -13.70 -14.11 5.25
C VAL A 4 -13.82 -15.36 4.37
N LEU A 5 -12.72 -16.06 4.09
CA LEU A 5 -12.73 -17.18 3.13
C LEU A 5 -13.64 -18.34 3.54
N LYS A 6 -13.71 -18.67 4.85
CA LYS A 6 -14.59 -19.71 5.39
C LYS A 6 -15.28 -19.20 6.66
N PRO A 7 -16.32 -18.35 6.53
CA PRO A 7 -16.99 -17.72 7.68
C PRO A 7 -17.57 -18.75 8.65
N GLU A 8 -18.06 -19.88 8.15
CA GLU A 8 -18.63 -20.99 8.93
C GLU A 8 -17.59 -21.71 9.80
N LEU A 9 -16.31 -21.60 9.46
CA LEU A 9 -15.18 -22.15 10.21
C LEU A 9 -14.42 -21.08 11.01
N SER A 10 -14.88 -19.83 10.97
CA SER A 10 -14.27 -18.70 11.67
C SER A 10 -15.20 -18.21 12.78
N LYS A 11 -14.65 -17.89 13.95
CA LYS A 11 -15.46 -17.37 15.07
C LYS A 11 -15.55 -15.84 15.09
N VAL A 12 -14.49 -15.17 14.65
CA VAL A 12 -14.40 -13.71 14.65
C VAL A 12 -13.39 -13.27 13.58
N ASP A 13 -13.62 -12.10 13.00
CA ASP A 13 -12.61 -11.44 12.19
C ASP A 13 -11.54 -10.81 13.11
N GLY A 14 -10.29 -10.84 12.68
CA GLY A 14 -9.21 -10.22 13.42
C GLY A 14 -8.44 -9.24 12.54
N LEU A 15 -7.60 -8.43 13.19
CA LEU A 15 -6.91 -7.32 12.53
C LEU A 15 -5.42 -7.59 12.30
N ALA A 16 -4.93 -8.80 12.57
CA ALA A 16 -3.54 -9.12 12.33
C ALA A 16 -3.29 -9.31 10.82
N PHE A 17 -2.22 -8.73 10.30
CA PHE A 17 -1.90 -8.80 8.88
C PHE A 17 -0.40 -8.68 8.60
N ILE A 18 -0.01 -9.13 7.41
CA ILE A 18 1.31 -8.91 6.83
C ILE A 18 1.18 -7.80 5.79
N GLY A 19 2.10 -6.82 5.81
CA GLY A 19 2.00 -5.69 4.90
C GLY A 19 3.24 -4.81 4.85
N LEU A 20 3.08 -3.68 4.16
CA LEU A 20 4.03 -2.58 4.18
C LEU A 20 3.56 -1.51 5.17
N SER A 21 4.49 -0.90 5.90
CA SER A 21 4.19 0.33 6.64
C SER A 21 4.52 1.53 5.76
N LEU A 22 3.52 2.40 5.59
CA LEU A 22 3.67 3.69 4.94
C LEU A 22 3.72 4.85 5.94
N SER A 23 3.72 4.52 7.24
CA SER A 23 3.60 5.51 8.29
C SER A 23 4.82 6.42 8.30
N ARG A 24 4.57 7.70 8.52
CA ARG A 24 5.63 8.68 8.71
C ARG A 24 5.35 9.60 9.88
N LYS A 25 6.40 10.02 10.58
CA LYS A 25 6.33 11.22 11.39
C LYS A 25 6.27 12.45 10.49
N SER A 26 5.44 13.41 10.86
CA SER A 26 5.28 14.70 10.20
C SER A 26 5.07 15.78 11.26
N ASP A 27 5.65 16.96 11.04
CA ASP A 27 5.40 18.15 11.87
C ASP A 27 3.96 18.66 11.77
N ARG A 28 3.27 18.31 10.68
CA ARG A 28 1.85 18.59 10.44
C ARG A 28 0.90 17.54 11.02
N GLY A 29 1.41 16.36 11.36
CA GLY A 29 0.62 15.22 11.84
C GLY A 29 0.62 15.05 13.36
N HIS A 30 0.15 13.89 13.81
CA HIS A 30 0.17 13.48 15.21
C HIS A 30 1.63 13.37 15.71
N PRO A 31 1.96 13.95 16.89
CA PRO A 31 3.35 14.04 17.38
C PRO A 31 4.00 12.67 17.64
N ASP A 32 3.19 11.68 18.03
CA ASP A 32 3.63 10.32 18.32
C ASP A 32 3.59 9.38 17.11
N SER A 33 3.37 9.90 15.90
CA SER A 33 3.49 9.11 14.68
C SER A 33 4.95 8.71 14.45
N ILE A 34 5.13 7.55 13.85
CA ILE A 34 6.42 6.88 13.69
C ILE A 34 6.76 6.76 12.20
N THR A 35 8.04 6.93 11.86
CA THR A 35 8.53 6.82 10.49
C THR A 35 9.02 5.42 10.17
N HIS A 36 8.37 4.80 9.18
CA HIS A 36 8.82 3.56 8.54
C HIS A 36 9.04 3.71 7.03
N GLN A 37 8.70 4.88 6.46
CA GLN A 37 8.99 5.22 5.07
C GLN A 37 9.35 6.71 4.90
N THR A 38 10.16 6.99 3.90
CA THR A 38 10.65 8.32 3.51
C THR A 38 10.42 8.62 2.03
N ALA A 39 9.98 7.63 1.24
CA ALA A 39 9.85 7.73 -0.21
C ALA A 39 8.72 8.65 -0.69
N PHE A 40 7.58 8.65 0.00
CA PHE A 40 6.36 9.33 -0.42
C PHE A 40 5.81 10.22 0.68
N ASP A 41 5.78 11.53 0.44
CA ASP A 41 5.07 12.44 1.35
C ASP A 41 3.57 12.43 1.08
N LEU A 42 2.85 11.61 1.84
CA LEU A 42 1.40 11.50 1.72
C LEU A 42 0.67 12.79 2.13
N ASN A 43 1.30 13.77 2.79
CA ASN A 43 0.67 15.09 2.98
C ASN A 43 0.38 15.80 1.66
N ASN A 44 1.08 15.45 0.58
CA ASN A 44 0.84 16.04 -0.73
C ASN A 44 -0.49 15.62 -1.35
N ILE A 45 -1.12 14.54 -0.86
CA ILE A 45 -2.42 14.06 -1.35
C ILE A 45 -3.52 14.14 -0.27
N ILE A 46 -3.25 14.89 0.82
CA ILE A 46 -4.18 15.06 1.93
C ILE A 46 -4.71 16.50 1.91
N ASP A 47 -6.00 16.63 2.18
CA ASP A 47 -6.68 17.91 2.38
C ASP A 47 -6.62 18.37 3.85
N ARG A 48 -5.42 18.73 4.33
CA ARG A 48 -5.20 19.02 5.77
C ARG A 48 -6.09 20.13 6.32
N GLU A 49 -6.40 21.11 5.50
CA GLU A 49 -7.20 22.28 5.87
C GLU A 49 -8.70 22.07 5.58
N TYR A 50 -9.10 20.87 5.15
CA TYR A 50 -10.48 20.53 4.79
C TYR A 50 -11.08 21.47 3.73
N GLU A 51 -10.27 21.90 2.75
CA GLU A 51 -10.70 22.75 1.64
C GLU A 51 -11.66 22.02 0.69
N TYR A 52 -11.46 20.72 0.45
CA TYR A 52 -12.24 19.90 -0.47
C TYR A 52 -13.27 19.01 0.25
N ILE A 53 -12.87 18.43 1.39
CA ILE A 53 -13.67 17.49 2.16
C ILE A 53 -14.48 18.23 3.23
N ALA A 54 -15.79 18.00 3.25
CA ALA A 54 -16.71 18.55 4.23
C ALA A 54 -16.79 17.71 5.50
N SER A 55 -16.74 16.39 5.37
CA SER A 55 -16.89 15.47 6.49
C SER A 55 -16.13 14.17 6.28
N THR A 56 -15.78 13.54 7.40
CA THR A 56 -15.08 12.27 7.53
C THR A 56 -15.59 11.60 8.80
N ASN A 57 -15.25 10.32 9.02
CA ASN A 57 -15.41 9.75 10.36
C ASN A 57 -14.47 10.42 11.39
N ASP A 58 -14.58 9.99 12.64
CA ASP A 58 -13.88 10.60 13.78
C ASP A 58 -12.36 10.42 13.73
N ASP A 59 -11.88 9.37 13.04
CA ASP A 59 -10.44 9.08 12.87
C ASP A 59 -9.71 10.20 12.09
N GLY A 60 -10.41 10.94 11.22
CA GLY A 60 -9.79 11.93 10.34
C GLY A 60 -8.80 11.29 9.35
N TRP A 61 -7.64 11.91 9.19
CA TRP A 61 -6.58 11.45 8.28
C TRP A 61 -5.79 10.28 8.85
N LEU A 62 -5.75 9.15 8.13
CA LEU A 62 -5.05 7.94 8.55
C LEU A 62 -3.58 7.90 8.13
N VAL A 63 -3.18 8.81 7.25
CA VAL A 63 -1.89 8.82 6.55
C VAL A 63 -1.14 10.14 6.72
N GLY A 64 0.12 10.19 6.28
CA GLY A 64 0.92 11.43 6.17
C GLY A 64 1.25 12.08 7.51
N GLY A 65 1.39 11.30 8.58
CA GLY A 65 1.52 11.79 9.95
C GLY A 65 0.30 11.56 10.81
N GLY A 66 -0.81 11.09 10.25
CA GLY A 66 -2.07 10.91 10.97
C GLY A 66 -2.76 12.24 11.28
N GLU A 67 -3.79 12.21 12.11
CA GLU A 67 -4.57 13.36 12.54
C GLU A 67 -3.93 14.02 13.77
N PRO A 68 -3.48 15.29 13.69
CA PRO A 68 -2.76 15.95 14.79
C PRO A 68 -3.60 16.22 16.04
N GLY A 69 -4.93 16.32 15.91
CA GLY A 69 -5.81 16.81 16.97
C GLY A 69 -5.52 18.27 17.38
N TYR A 70 -6.08 18.68 18.52
CA TYR A 70 -6.01 20.07 18.98
C TYR A 70 -4.56 20.51 19.28
N PRO A 71 -4.15 21.75 18.93
CA PRO A 71 -4.94 22.83 18.32
C PRO A 71 -4.89 22.86 16.78
N LYS A 72 -4.18 21.93 16.13
CA LYS A 72 -3.98 21.94 14.67
C LYS A 72 -5.18 21.38 13.90
N SER A 73 -5.98 20.56 14.56
CA SER A 73 -7.24 20.01 14.07
C SER A 73 -8.22 19.86 15.23
N TYR A 74 -9.51 19.80 14.95
CA TYR A 74 -10.55 19.55 15.95
C TYR A 74 -11.15 18.13 15.82
N LYS A 75 -10.53 17.27 15.01
CA LYS A 75 -10.81 15.82 14.97
C LYS A 75 -10.09 15.10 16.11
N LEU A 76 -10.47 13.84 16.36
CA LEU A 76 -9.77 13.02 17.35
C LEU A 76 -8.31 12.81 16.89
N PRO A 77 -7.32 13.05 17.76
CA PRO A 77 -5.94 12.78 17.42
C PRO A 77 -5.76 11.29 17.12
N ALA A 78 -5.14 10.98 15.98
CA ALA A 78 -4.89 9.62 15.53
C ALA A 78 -3.49 9.52 14.94
N LYS A 79 -2.69 8.55 15.40
CA LYS A 79 -1.37 8.29 14.83
C LYS A 79 -1.49 7.87 13.36
N ASP A 80 -0.44 8.15 12.60
CA ASP A 80 -0.30 7.62 11.24
C ASP A 80 -0.37 6.09 11.29
N SER A 81 -1.35 5.55 10.59
CA SER A 81 -1.60 4.11 10.46
C SER A 81 -1.50 3.67 9.02
N ALA A 82 -0.86 4.46 8.14
CA ALA A 82 -0.72 4.14 6.74
C ALA A 82 -0.02 2.79 6.56
N HIS A 83 -0.69 1.88 5.86
CA HIS A 83 -0.16 0.57 5.51
C HIS A 83 -0.72 0.10 4.17
N VAL A 84 0.01 -0.81 3.52
CA VAL A 84 -0.53 -1.64 2.45
C VAL A 84 -0.66 -3.05 3.00
N GLU A 85 -1.89 -3.53 3.14
CA GLU A 85 -2.13 -4.90 3.56
C GLU A 85 -1.83 -5.85 2.39
N ILE A 86 -0.96 -6.84 2.60
CA ILE A 86 -0.65 -7.86 1.60
C ILE A 86 -1.46 -9.14 1.88
N MET A 87 -1.60 -9.52 3.15
CA MET A 87 -2.48 -10.63 3.54
C MET A 87 -3.01 -10.40 4.95
N ARG A 88 -4.33 -10.49 5.13
CA ARG A 88 -4.95 -10.58 6.45
C ARG A 88 -4.76 -11.98 7.01
N ILE A 89 -4.16 -12.08 8.19
CA ILE A 89 -4.12 -13.31 8.99
C ILE A 89 -5.41 -13.45 9.78
N GLY A 90 -5.98 -12.32 10.21
CA GLY A 90 -7.16 -12.29 11.05
C GLY A 90 -6.75 -12.37 12.51
N THR A 91 -6.90 -13.55 13.11
CA THR A 91 -6.62 -13.81 14.53
C THR A 91 -5.43 -14.73 14.72
N TYR A 92 -4.69 -14.57 15.83
CA TYR A 92 -3.63 -15.50 16.20
C TYR A 92 -4.11 -16.76 16.94
N ARG A 93 -5.43 -17.01 16.95
CA ARG A 93 -6.07 -18.14 17.62
C ARG A 93 -6.54 -19.19 16.60
N PRO A 94 -5.87 -20.34 16.49
CA PRO A 94 -6.29 -21.41 15.58
C PRO A 94 -7.71 -21.90 15.84
N GLU A 95 -8.14 -21.93 17.10
CA GLU A 95 -9.49 -22.34 17.50
C GLU A 95 -10.60 -21.36 17.08
N TRP A 96 -10.23 -20.19 16.54
CA TRP A 96 -11.12 -19.18 15.96
C TRP A 96 -11.01 -19.13 14.43
N GLY A 97 -10.21 -20.01 13.80
CA GLY A 97 -9.97 -20.03 12.36
C GLY A 97 -8.67 -19.36 11.91
N GLY A 98 -7.81 -18.94 12.85
CA GLY A 98 -6.56 -18.23 12.58
C GLY A 98 -5.30 -19.11 12.54
N ILE A 99 -4.13 -18.46 12.67
CA ILE A 99 -2.79 -19.08 12.71
C ILE A 99 -2.00 -18.44 13.85
N THR A 100 -1.21 -19.18 14.63
CA THR A 100 -0.44 -18.57 15.72
C THR A 100 0.60 -17.56 15.21
N GLU A 101 0.89 -16.51 15.99
CA GLU A 101 1.94 -15.54 15.63
C GLU A 101 3.30 -16.24 15.43
N LYS A 102 3.60 -17.23 16.27
CA LYS A 102 4.82 -18.03 16.18
C LYS A 102 4.94 -18.73 14.83
N ASP A 103 3.88 -19.39 14.35
CA ASP A 103 3.93 -20.10 13.07
C ASP A 103 4.14 -19.12 11.90
N VAL A 104 3.51 -17.95 11.96
CA VAL A 104 3.70 -16.88 10.96
C VAL A 104 5.16 -16.41 10.96
N VAL A 105 5.71 -16.10 12.13
CA VAL A 105 7.10 -15.65 12.31
C VAL A 105 8.09 -16.72 11.85
N ASP A 106 7.87 -17.98 12.22
CA ASP A 106 8.74 -19.11 11.86
C ASP A 106 8.76 -19.31 10.34
N VAL A 107 7.61 -19.23 9.66
CA VAL A 107 7.54 -19.30 8.20
C VAL A 107 8.28 -18.14 7.55
N LEU A 108 8.02 -16.90 7.96
CA LEU A 108 8.63 -15.71 7.35
C LEU A 108 10.15 -15.65 7.57
N ARG A 109 10.65 -16.18 8.70
CA ARG A 109 12.09 -16.28 8.97
C ARG A 109 12.77 -17.48 8.30
N SER A 110 12.02 -18.52 7.95
CA SER A 110 12.59 -19.75 7.39
C SER A 110 13.11 -19.63 5.95
N GLY A 111 12.78 -18.54 5.24
CA GLY A 111 13.08 -18.39 3.81
C GLY A 111 12.10 -19.09 2.87
N LYS A 112 11.03 -19.69 3.39
CA LYS A 112 9.93 -20.28 2.58
C LYS A 112 9.15 -19.24 1.78
N ILE A 113 9.11 -18.00 2.28
CA ILE A 113 8.58 -16.85 1.56
C ILE A 113 9.77 -16.03 1.09
N LEU A 114 9.89 -15.86 -0.22
CA LEU A 114 10.92 -15.07 -0.87
C LEU A 114 10.48 -13.61 -0.85
N ILE A 115 11.15 -12.81 -0.02
CA ILE A 115 10.90 -11.39 0.18
C ILE A 115 11.94 -10.61 -0.63
N PRO A 116 11.55 -9.97 -1.75
CA PRO A 116 12.47 -9.12 -2.51
C PRO A 116 12.80 -7.83 -1.76
N GLN A 117 13.77 -7.07 -2.26
CA GLN A 117 13.82 -5.63 -2.03
C GLN A 117 12.56 -5.05 -2.68
N ILE A 118 11.64 -4.56 -1.88
CA ILE A 118 10.34 -4.08 -2.33
C ILE A 118 10.47 -2.62 -2.77
N GLU A 119 10.27 -2.37 -4.05
CA GLU A 119 10.11 -1.03 -4.60
C GLU A 119 8.66 -0.85 -5.05
N VAL A 120 8.03 0.24 -4.60
CA VAL A 120 6.64 0.53 -4.91
C VAL A 120 6.49 1.88 -5.59
N LEU A 121 5.39 2.03 -6.32
CA LEU A 121 4.97 3.25 -6.97
C LEU A 121 3.45 3.42 -6.77
N PRO A 122 3.00 4.50 -6.13
CA PRO A 122 1.58 4.84 -6.13
C PRO A 122 1.03 5.00 -7.56
N THR A 123 -0.09 4.34 -7.86
CA THR A 123 -0.71 4.29 -9.19
C THR A 123 -1.93 5.19 -9.32
N GLY A 124 -2.61 5.49 -8.21
CA GLY A 124 -3.86 6.23 -8.23
C GLY A 124 -4.30 6.67 -6.83
N VAL A 125 -5.19 7.67 -6.78
CA VAL A 125 -6.01 7.97 -5.61
C VAL A 125 -7.46 7.81 -6.04
N VAL A 126 -8.22 6.96 -5.34
CA VAL A 126 -9.57 6.58 -5.74
C VAL A 126 -10.54 6.73 -4.57
N ALA A 127 -11.82 6.93 -4.89
CA ALA A 127 -12.91 6.70 -3.95
C ALA A 127 -13.42 5.27 -4.15
N ASN A 128 -13.51 4.51 -3.05
CA ASN A 128 -14.03 3.14 -3.10
C ASN A 128 -15.57 3.13 -3.30
N GLY A 129 -16.16 1.93 -3.32
CA GLY A 129 -17.60 1.76 -3.55
C GLY A 129 -18.50 2.06 -2.35
N ASP A 130 -17.96 2.41 -1.18
CA ASP A 130 -18.76 2.71 0.01
C ASP A 130 -19.51 4.05 -0.12
N SER A 131 -20.55 4.23 0.70
CA SER A 131 -21.29 5.50 0.78
C SER A 131 -21.43 5.95 2.24
N PRO A 132 -20.84 7.10 2.63
CA PRO A 132 -19.78 7.82 1.93
C PRO A 132 -18.51 6.95 1.72
N PRO A 133 -17.70 7.23 0.68
CA PRO A 133 -16.57 6.39 0.31
C PRO A 133 -15.40 6.48 1.29
N GLU A 134 -14.54 5.46 1.27
CA GLU A 134 -13.15 5.63 1.68
C GLU A 134 -12.31 6.15 0.51
N LEU A 135 -11.36 7.03 0.81
CA LEU A 135 -10.36 7.44 -0.17
C LEU A 135 -9.11 6.58 0.02
N GLU A 136 -8.57 6.08 -1.06
CA GLU A 136 -7.48 5.11 -1.05
C GLU A 136 -6.37 5.53 -2.01
N ILE A 137 -5.11 5.41 -1.58
CA ILE A 137 -3.97 5.43 -2.49
C ILE A 137 -3.68 4.00 -2.95
N ARG A 138 -3.49 3.81 -4.25
CA ARG A 138 -3.36 2.50 -4.89
C ARG A 138 -1.92 2.18 -5.26
N PHE A 139 -1.57 0.89 -5.24
CA PHE A 139 -0.28 0.33 -5.63
C PHE A 139 -0.51 -0.84 -6.59
N ASP A 140 -1.27 -0.59 -7.63
CA ASP A 140 -1.64 -1.60 -8.62
C ASP A 140 -0.44 -2.02 -9.46
N MET A 141 -0.49 -3.20 -10.05
CA MET A 141 0.46 -3.61 -11.09
C MET A 141 -0.14 -3.25 -12.46
N PRO A 142 0.30 -2.15 -13.10
CA PRO A 142 -0.43 -1.53 -14.21
C PRO A 142 -0.41 -2.36 -15.51
N TYR A 143 0.54 -3.26 -15.65
CA TYR A 143 0.68 -4.20 -16.76
C TYR A 143 1.41 -5.45 -16.28
N GLY A 144 1.31 -6.53 -17.05
CA GLY A 144 1.92 -7.82 -16.72
C GLY A 144 3.39 -7.88 -17.07
N PRO A 145 4.18 -8.79 -16.47
CA PRO A 145 5.51 -9.06 -16.97
C PRO A 145 5.46 -9.68 -18.36
N ASP A 146 6.54 -9.52 -19.13
CA ASP A 146 6.74 -10.31 -20.34
C ASP A 146 7.13 -11.74 -19.93
N PHE A 147 6.30 -12.71 -20.31
CA PHE A 147 6.52 -14.12 -19.99
C PHE A 147 7.41 -14.83 -21.04
N GLU A 148 7.63 -14.21 -22.20
CA GLU A 148 8.45 -14.75 -23.29
C GLU A 148 9.89 -14.21 -23.23
N VAL A 149 10.04 -12.96 -22.82
CA VAL A 149 11.32 -12.24 -22.71
C VAL A 149 11.75 -12.14 -21.25
N LEU A 150 12.48 -13.15 -20.77
CA LEU A 150 12.85 -13.27 -19.34
C LEU A 150 13.61 -12.07 -18.77
N ASP A 151 14.41 -11.39 -19.59
CA ASP A 151 15.21 -10.22 -19.19
C ASP A 151 14.46 -8.88 -19.30
N ALA A 152 13.21 -8.88 -19.79
CA ALA A 152 12.39 -7.67 -19.85
C ALA A 152 12.19 -7.06 -18.45
N PRO A 153 12.12 -5.72 -18.30
CA PRO A 153 11.89 -5.10 -17.00
C PRO A 153 10.60 -5.60 -16.33
N LEU A 154 10.67 -5.86 -15.01
CA LEU A 154 9.47 -6.20 -14.24
C LEU A 154 8.53 -4.99 -14.14
N PRO A 155 7.20 -5.18 -14.14
CA PRO A 155 6.26 -4.09 -13.99
C PRO A 155 6.37 -3.45 -12.59
N PRO A 156 6.01 -2.15 -12.43
CA PRO A 156 5.89 -1.54 -11.11
C PRO A 156 5.03 -2.37 -10.16
N ASN A 157 5.38 -2.37 -8.88
CA ASN A 157 4.66 -3.07 -7.82
C ASN A 157 4.59 -4.61 -7.95
N TRP A 158 5.33 -5.24 -8.87
CA TRP A 158 5.33 -6.71 -9.04
C TRP A 158 5.59 -7.47 -7.74
N ALA A 159 6.46 -6.92 -6.88
CA ALA A 159 6.85 -7.51 -5.60
C ALA A 159 5.64 -7.74 -4.67
N LEU A 160 4.65 -6.85 -4.70
CA LEU A 160 3.44 -6.98 -3.88
C LEU A 160 2.63 -8.22 -4.29
N ARG A 161 2.40 -8.40 -5.59
CA ARG A 161 1.69 -9.58 -6.12
C ARG A 161 2.50 -10.85 -5.91
N PHE A 162 3.81 -10.80 -6.12
CA PHE A 162 4.72 -11.92 -5.90
C PHE A 162 4.68 -12.42 -4.44
N ILE A 163 4.77 -11.51 -3.46
CA ILE A 163 4.70 -11.85 -2.04
C ILE A 163 3.30 -12.33 -1.66
N HIS A 164 2.25 -11.59 -2.08
CA HIS A 164 0.86 -11.99 -1.87
C HIS A 164 0.64 -13.44 -2.31
N ASN A 165 1.07 -13.78 -3.52
CA ASN A 165 0.81 -15.10 -4.07
C ASN A 165 1.55 -16.21 -3.34
N GLN A 166 2.79 -15.96 -2.90
CA GLN A 166 3.51 -16.89 -2.03
C GLN A 166 2.79 -17.09 -0.69
N LEU A 167 2.36 -16.01 -0.03
CA LEU A 167 1.66 -16.07 1.25
C LEU A 167 0.33 -16.83 1.12
N PHE A 168 -0.45 -16.54 0.07
CA PHE A 168 -1.74 -17.20 -0.18
C PHE A 168 -1.60 -18.67 -0.61
N LYS A 169 -0.51 -19.05 -1.27
CA LYS A 169 -0.24 -20.46 -1.57
C LYS A 169 0.26 -21.21 -0.32
N HIS A 170 0.98 -20.52 0.58
CA HIS A 170 1.59 -21.14 1.75
C HIS A 170 0.64 -21.30 2.93
N PHE A 171 -0.01 -20.21 3.36
CA PHE A 171 -0.82 -20.22 4.58
C PHE A 171 -2.25 -20.62 4.28
N PHE A 172 -2.71 -21.75 4.78
CA PHE A 172 -4.11 -22.15 4.65
C PHE A 172 -4.82 -22.00 6.00
N ASN A 173 -5.73 -21.03 6.11
CA ASN A 173 -6.58 -20.89 7.30
C ASN A 173 -7.97 -20.31 6.95
N PRO A 174 -9.01 -20.65 7.74
CA PRO A 174 -10.37 -20.16 7.54
C PRO A 174 -10.59 -18.64 7.56
N SER A 175 -9.87 -17.93 8.44
CA SER A 175 -10.08 -16.49 8.69
C SER A 175 -9.27 -15.57 7.78
N ARG A 176 -8.47 -16.14 6.86
CA ARG A 176 -7.65 -15.40 5.90
C ARG A 176 -8.52 -14.53 5.00
N PHE A 177 -7.97 -13.41 4.57
CA PHE A 177 -8.63 -12.50 3.66
C PHE A 177 -7.62 -11.73 2.74
N CYS A 178 -8.01 -11.42 1.50
CA CYS A 178 -7.22 -10.71 0.46
C CYS A 178 -7.71 -9.27 0.26
N PRO A 179 -6.99 -8.25 0.76
CA PRO A 179 -7.42 -6.85 0.76
C PRO A 179 -7.52 -6.22 -0.64
N GLY A 180 -8.48 -6.62 -1.47
CA GLY A 180 -8.71 -5.99 -2.78
C GLY A 180 -7.43 -5.88 -3.60
N ALA A 181 -7.37 -4.87 -4.47
CA ALA A 181 -6.06 -4.46 -4.96
C ALA A 181 -5.29 -3.67 -3.89
N PHE A 182 -3.96 -3.75 -3.96
CA PHE A 182 -3.06 -3.18 -2.96
C PHE A 182 -3.29 -1.68 -2.78
N HIS A 183 -3.64 -1.28 -1.58
CA HIS A 183 -3.99 0.11 -1.28
C HIS A 183 -3.64 0.48 0.15
N SER A 184 -3.66 1.78 0.43
CA SER A 184 -3.69 2.34 1.77
C SER A 184 -4.88 3.28 1.89
N THR A 185 -5.73 3.07 2.89
CA THR A 185 -6.83 4.00 3.18
C THR A 185 -6.26 5.34 3.67
N ILE A 186 -6.58 6.42 2.96
CA ILE A 186 -6.20 7.79 3.29
C ILE A 186 -7.14 8.34 4.38
N VAL A 187 -8.44 8.18 4.18
CA VAL A 187 -9.51 8.68 5.04
C VAL A 187 -10.80 7.88 4.80
N ARG A 188 -11.65 7.77 5.82
CA ARG A 188 -12.93 7.07 5.74
C ARG A 188 -14.12 8.01 5.78
N LYS A 189 -15.21 7.58 5.15
CA LYS A 189 -16.49 8.31 5.10
C LYS A 189 -16.31 9.72 4.55
N ALA A 190 -15.53 9.86 3.49
CA ALA A 190 -15.19 11.15 2.89
C ALA A 190 -16.38 11.73 2.12
N GLU A 191 -16.96 12.81 2.64
CA GLU A 191 -17.94 13.61 1.93
C GLU A 191 -17.29 14.87 1.40
N PHE A 192 -17.38 15.08 0.08
CA PHE A 192 -16.88 16.30 -0.54
C PHE A 192 -17.88 17.45 -0.36
N ARG A 193 -17.37 18.68 -0.27
CA ARG A 193 -18.20 19.89 -0.16
C ARG A 193 -19.16 20.06 -1.34
N SER A 194 -18.74 19.61 -2.52
CA SER A 194 -19.52 19.61 -3.76
C SER A 194 -18.84 18.73 -4.82
N PRO A 195 -19.49 18.44 -5.96
CA PRO A 195 -18.85 17.77 -7.08
C PRO A 195 -17.59 18.48 -7.60
N SER A 196 -17.57 19.81 -7.68
CA SER A 196 -16.38 20.55 -8.16
C SER A 196 -15.19 20.43 -7.21
N HIS A 197 -15.44 20.40 -5.89
CA HIS A 197 -14.39 20.18 -4.90
C HIS A 197 -13.86 18.75 -4.96
N ARG A 198 -14.71 17.77 -5.25
CA ARG A 198 -14.28 16.39 -5.54
C ARG A 198 -13.33 16.36 -6.73
N ASP A 199 -13.72 16.97 -7.85
CA ASP A 199 -12.90 16.98 -9.07
C ASP A 199 -11.56 17.70 -8.85
N ALA A 200 -11.57 18.81 -8.11
CA ALA A 200 -10.37 19.55 -7.76
C ALA A 200 -9.42 18.74 -6.86
N TYR A 201 -9.95 18.02 -5.86
CA TYR A 201 -9.16 17.12 -5.01
C TYR A 201 -8.46 16.05 -5.84
N PHE A 202 -9.18 15.34 -6.71
CA PHE A 202 -8.57 14.30 -7.54
C PHE A 202 -7.57 14.86 -8.55
N ALA A 203 -7.81 16.05 -9.12
CA ALA A 203 -6.84 16.73 -9.99
C ALA A 203 -5.54 17.08 -9.26
N MET A 204 -5.63 17.52 -8.00
CA MET A 204 -4.47 17.76 -7.14
C MET A 204 -3.70 16.45 -6.87
N CYS A 205 -4.40 15.38 -6.50
CA CYS A 205 -3.78 14.07 -6.30
C CYS A 205 -3.08 13.56 -7.56
N ASP A 206 -3.70 13.70 -8.73
CA ASP A 206 -3.13 13.29 -10.02
C ASP A 206 -1.84 14.04 -10.37
N ALA A 207 -1.75 15.34 -10.03
CA ALA A 207 -0.53 16.10 -10.24
C ALA A 207 0.65 15.56 -9.40
N VAL A 208 0.36 15.15 -8.15
CA VAL A 208 1.35 14.54 -7.26
C VAL A 208 1.75 13.15 -7.74
N LEU A 209 0.79 12.32 -8.13
CA LEU A 209 1.02 10.99 -8.68
C LEU A 209 1.89 11.05 -9.94
N LYS A 210 1.67 12.02 -10.84
CA LYS A 210 2.53 12.25 -12.01
C LYS A 210 3.98 12.54 -11.61
N LYS A 211 4.20 13.36 -10.59
CA LYS A 211 5.55 13.64 -10.06
C LYS A 211 6.22 12.38 -9.51
N TRP A 212 5.48 11.56 -8.76
CA TRP A 212 6.02 10.28 -8.25
C TRP A 212 6.30 9.28 -9.38
N LYS A 213 5.44 9.20 -10.39
CA LYS A 213 5.65 8.36 -11.57
C LYS A 213 6.90 8.75 -12.35
N LEU A 214 7.19 10.05 -12.49
CA LEU A 214 8.43 10.53 -13.11
C LEU A 214 9.69 10.12 -12.32
N ALA A 215 9.58 9.97 -11.00
CA ALA A 215 10.68 9.52 -10.15
C ALA A 215 10.86 7.98 -10.15
N GLY A 216 9.90 7.23 -10.69
CA GLY A 216 9.90 5.77 -10.75
C GLY A 216 9.58 5.09 -9.42
N PRO A 217 9.51 3.74 -9.41
CA PRO A 217 9.38 2.95 -8.20
C PRO A 217 10.51 3.23 -7.20
N LYS A 218 10.19 3.20 -5.91
CA LYS A 218 11.15 3.44 -4.84
C LYS A 218 11.00 2.43 -3.72
N ALA A 219 12.12 2.07 -3.11
CA ALA A 219 12.12 1.49 -1.78
C ALA A 219 11.46 2.47 -0.81
N LEU A 220 10.54 1.98 0.04
CA LEU A 220 9.83 2.84 0.99
C LEU A 220 10.77 3.51 1.99
N ASN A 221 11.85 2.83 2.35
CA ASN A 221 12.81 3.31 3.32
C ASN A 221 14.23 3.32 2.73
N ASP A 222 14.94 4.41 3.01
CA ASP A 222 16.36 4.61 2.69
C ASP A 222 17.26 4.31 3.90
N GLY A 223 16.71 4.36 5.11
CA GLY A 223 17.28 3.79 6.34
C GLY A 223 16.59 2.47 6.71
N ALA A 224 17.31 1.55 7.36
CA ALA A 224 16.64 0.45 8.04
C ALA A 224 16.05 0.98 9.35
N TRP A 225 14.81 0.61 9.67
CA TRP A 225 14.10 1.06 10.87
C TRP A 225 13.70 -0.14 11.72
N ASP A 226 13.75 0.00 13.03
CA ASP A 226 13.16 -0.96 13.97
C ASP A 226 11.64 -0.76 14.05
N VAL A 227 10.94 -1.67 14.75
CA VAL A 227 9.48 -1.67 14.92
C VAL A 227 8.95 -0.44 15.67
N ASP A 228 9.81 0.23 16.43
CA ASP A 228 9.51 1.50 17.13
C ASP A 228 9.86 2.74 16.28
N GLY A 229 10.30 2.52 15.03
CA GLY A 229 10.79 3.52 14.08
C GLY A 229 12.05 4.25 14.49
N THR A 230 12.85 3.65 15.37
CA THR A 230 14.25 4.06 15.53
C THR A 230 15.07 3.56 14.35
N PRO A 231 16.01 4.36 13.81
CA PRO A 231 16.93 3.87 12.79
C PRO A 231 17.79 2.72 13.35
N LEU A 232 17.96 1.64 12.58
CA LEU A 232 18.92 0.60 12.95
C LEU A 232 20.33 1.17 12.88
N ALA A 233 21.16 0.84 13.87
CA ALA A 233 22.54 1.32 13.96
C ALA A 233 23.43 0.89 12.77
N LYS A 234 23.08 -0.21 12.09
CA LYS A 234 23.77 -0.75 10.92
C LYS A 234 22.75 -1.14 9.86
N PRO A 235 22.27 -0.18 9.03
CA PRO A 235 21.35 -0.51 7.95
C PRO A 235 22.04 -1.41 6.92
N GLY A 236 21.30 -2.38 6.39
CA GLY A 236 21.77 -3.19 5.28
C GLY A 236 21.75 -2.42 3.97
N ALA A 237 22.23 -3.05 2.89
CA ALA A 237 22.08 -2.52 1.54
C ALA A 237 20.61 -2.54 1.05
N TYR A 238 19.77 -3.39 1.65
CA TYR A 238 18.38 -3.63 1.28
C TYR A 238 17.51 -3.63 2.54
N ASN A 239 16.61 -2.65 2.64
CA ASN A 239 15.87 -2.36 3.87
C ASN A 239 14.34 -2.38 3.67
N SER A 240 13.84 -2.59 2.45
CA SER A 240 12.39 -2.59 2.16
C SER A 240 11.80 -3.98 2.25
N GLY A 241 11.70 -4.47 3.48
CA GLY A 241 11.05 -5.72 3.83
C GLY A 241 9.54 -5.59 4.06
N ILE A 242 8.97 -6.62 4.68
CA ILE A 242 7.56 -6.64 5.11
C ILE A 242 7.47 -6.62 6.64
N TRP A 243 6.31 -6.20 7.13
CA TRP A 243 6.01 -6.07 8.55
C TRP A 243 4.85 -6.97 8.94
N LEU A 244 4.89 -7.49 10.18
CA LEU A 244 3.75 -8.12 10.82
C LEU A 244 3.09 -7.14 11.77
N PHE A 245 1.79 -6.98 11.59
CA PHE A 245 0.94 -6.10 12.37
C PHE A 245 0.03 -6.95 13.24
N LEU A 246 -0.09 -6.59 14.52
CA LEU A 246 -1.18 -7.09 15.37
C LEU A 246 -2.50 -6.41 15.00
N ASP A 247 -2.43 -5.13 14.65
CA ASP A 247 -3.50 -4.27 14.16
C ASP A 247 -2.90 -3.08 13.38
N ARG A 248 -3.75 -2.20 12.85
CA ARG A 248 -3.34 -1.04 12.03
C ARG A 248 -2.33 -0.09 12.69
N THR A 249 -2.17 -0.14 14.01
CA THR A 249 -1.32 0.78 14.79
C THR A 249 -0.11 0.09 15.43
N LYS A 250 -0.11 -1.24 15.53
CA LYS A 250 0.93 -1.99 16.25
C LYS A 250 1.64 -2.98 15.34
N ILE A 251 2.87 -2.63 14.99
CA ILE A 251 3.84 -3.53 14.35
C ILE A 251 4.50 -4.38 15.44
N THR A 252 4.65 -5.68 15.20
CA THR A 252 5.35 -6.60 16.11
C THR A 252 6.68 -7.09 15.55
N HIS A 253 6.80 -7.20 14.23
CA HIS A 253 8.01 -7.74 13.60
C HIS A 253 8.31 -7.07 12.26
N PHE A 254 9.59 -6.98 11.94
CA PHE A 254 10.13 -6.70 10.61
C PHE A 254 10.79 -7.94 10.02
N PHE A 255 10.58 -8.17 8.73
CA PHE A 255 11.23 -9.24 7.97
C PHE A 255 11.99 -8.63 6.80
N PRO A 256 13.34 -8.64 6.83
CA PRO A 256 14.15 -8.03 5.79
C PRO A 256 14.06 -8.82 4.48
N PRO A 257 14.45 -8.20 3.35
CA PRO A 257 14.61 -8.92 2.09
C PRO A 257 15.55 -10.13 2.22
N ASN A 258 15.10 -11.28 1.71
CA ASN A 258 15.89 -12.52 1.64
C ASN A 258 16.06 -13.02 0.18
N PHE A 259 15.41 -12.37 -0.78
CA PHE A 259 15.49 -12.63 -2.21
C PHE A 259 16.04 -11.37 -2.91
N LEU A 260 17.36 -11.20 -2.87
CA LEU A 260 18.02 -9.93 -3.25
C LEU A 260 18.19 -9.80 -4.77
N PRO A 261 18.36 -8.59 -5.34
CA PRO A 261 18.72 -8.41 -6.74
C PRO A 261 20.15 -8.94 -7.04
N PRO A 262 20.56 -9.07 -8.32
CA PRO A 262 19.78 -8.75 -9.53
C PRO A 262 18.64 -9.75 -9.76
N TYR A 263 17.54 -9.28 -10.34
CA TYR A 263 16.31 -10.06 -10.58
C TYR A 263 16.16 -10.56 -12.02
N ASP A 264 17.06 -10.17 -12.91
CA ASP A 264 17.12 -10.54 -14.33
C ASP A 264 17.85 -11.86 -14.61
N THR A 265 18.34 -12.54 -13.57
CA THR A 265 18.90 -13.88 -13.74
C THR A 265 17.80 -14.87 -14.12
N LYS A 266 18.11 -15.82 -15.02
CA LYS A 266 17.15 -16.82 -15.50
C LYS A 266 16.41 -17.53 -14.36
N GLU A 267 17.13 -18.06 -13.37
CA GLU A 267 16.53 -18.76 -12.22
C GLU A 267 15.56 -17.88 -11.44
N LYS A 268 15.94 -16.63 -11.13
CA LYS A 268 15.05 -15.73 -10.38
C LYS A 268 13.85 -15.31 -11.20
N ARG A 269 14.02 -15.12 -12.50
CA ARG A 269 12.92 -14.80 -13.41
C ARG A 269 11.92 -15.93 -13.51
N GLU A 270 12.38 -17.17 -13.67
CA GLU A 270 11.50 -18.33 -13.66
C GLU A 270 10.70 -18.41 -12.34
N ILE A 271 11.34 -18.18 -11.19
CA ILE A 271 10.66 -18.13 -9.88
C ILE A 271 9.63 -17.00 -9.85
N ILE A 272 10.02 -15.76 -10.15
CA ILE A 272 9.12 -14.59 -10.10
C ILE A 272 7.91 -14.81 -11.00
N LEU A 273 8.15 -15.16 -12.27
CA LEU A 273 7.09 -15.36 -13.25
C LEU A 273 6.16 -16.51 -12.85
N SER A 274 6.68 -17.61 -12.27
CA SER A 274 5.83 -18.72 -11.79
C SER A 274 4.80 -18.32 -10.73
N PHE A 275 5.07 -17.23 -9.99
CA PHE A 275 4.15 -16.65 -9.04
C PHE A 275 3.34 -15.48 -9.61
N LEU A 276 3.66 -14.97 -10.80
CA LEU A 276 2.89 -13.92 -11.48
C LEU A 276 2.01 -14.47 -12.62
N THR A 277 2.07 -15.76 -12.94
CA THR A 277 1.18 -16.39 -13.93
C THR A 277 -0.26 -16.54 -13.45
N GLU A 278 -0.47 -16.55 -12.13
CA GLU A 278 -1.77 -16.75 -11.50
C GLU A 278 -2.10 -15.60 -10.55
N GLU A 279 -3.38 -15.36 -10.33
CA GLU A 279 -3.87 -14.47 -9.30
C GLU A 279 -5.02 -15.12 -8.53
N TRP A 280 -5.17 -14.69 -7.29
CA TRP A 280 -6.32 -15.09 -6.48
C TRP A 280 -7.53 -14.23 -6.88
N ASP A 281 -8.62 -14.88 -7.28
CA ASP A 281 -9.88 -14.20 -7.57
C ASP A 281 -10.72 -14.08 -6.29
N GLU A 282 -10.96 -12.85 -5.85
CA GLU A 282 -11.71 -12.56 -4.63
C GLU A 282 -13.21 -12.81 -4.74
N LYS A 283 -13.76 -12.95 -5.95
CA LYS A 283 -15.18 -13.23 -6.17
C LYS A 283 -15.43 -14.72 -6.18
N THR A 284 -14.60 -15.49 -6.88
CA THR A 284 -14.75 -16.95 -6.96
C THR A 284 -14.03 -17.68 -5.85
N LEU A 285 -13.10 -17.03 -5.14
CA LEU A 285 -12.25 -17.61 -4.10
C LEU A 285 -11.38 -18.76 -4.61
N GLU A 286 -10.84 -18.60 -5.82
CA GLU A 286 -10.03 -19.60 -6.51
C GLU A 286 -8.80 -18.97 -7.17
N TRP A 287 -7.79 -19.79 -7.45
CA TRP A 287 -6.68 -19.38 -8.31
C TRP A 287 -7.12 -19.41 -9.77
N LYS A 288 -6.84 -18.34 -10.50
CA LYS A 288 -7.02 -18.26 -11.94
C LYS A 288 -5.73 -17.79 -12.61
N LYS A 289 -5.65 -18.00 -13.92
CA LYS A 289 -4.61 -17.37 -14.74
C LYS A 289 -4.72 -15.85 -14.59
N ALA A 290 -3.61 -15.19 -14.32
CA ALA A 290 -3.60 -13.74 -14.18
C ALA A 290 -3.84 -13.08 -15.54
N GLU A 291 -4.73 -12.09 -15.55
CA GLU A 291 -5.00 -11.25 -16.70
C GLU A 291 -4.46 -9.85 -16.43
N TYR A 292 -3.59 -9.38 -17.32
CA TYR A 292 -2.96 -8.08 -17.17
C TYR A 292 -3.33 -7.15 -18.31
N PRO A 293 -3.47 -5.84 -18.03
CA PRO A 293 -3.53 -4.85 -19.08
C PRO A 293 -2.25 -4.94 -19.94
N LEU A 294 -2.41 -4.73 -21.25
CA LEU A 294 -1.27 -4.60 -22.15
C LEU A 294 -0.46 -3.36 -21.77
N GLN A 295 0.87 -3.50 -21.76
CA GLN A 295 1.74 -2.34 -21.56
C GLN A 295 1.52 -1.37 -22.72
N GLU A 296 1.11 -0.14 -22.43
CA GLU A 296 1.09 0.91 -23.45
C GLU A 296 2.52 1.15 -23.94
N VAL A 297 2.82 0.73 -25.16
CA VAL A 297 4.10 1.04 -25.81
C VAL A 297 4.10 2.54 -26.06
N SER A 298 4.80 3.30 -25.21
CA SER A 298 4.96 4.73 -25.41
C SER A 298 5.65 4.95 -26.75
N LYS A 299 4.91 5.42 -27.76
CA LYS A 299 5.51 6.04 -28.94
C LYS A 299 6.26 7.26 -28.45
N SER A 300 7.57 7.12 -28.28
CA SER A 300 8.47 8.24 -28.01
C SER A 300 8.33 9.24 -29.15
N SER A 301 7.56 10.30 -28.90
CA SER A 301 7.63 11.51 -29.69
C SER A 301 7.99 12.64 -28.76
N ASN A 302 9.22 13.11 -28.93
CA ASN A 302 9.75 14.34 -28.37
C ASN A 302 8.76 15.48 -28.62
N LYS A 303 7.99 15.86 -27.60
CA LYS A 303 7.46 17.20 -27.45
C LYS A 303 7.52 17.60 -25.99
N PHE A 304 8.68 18.15 -25.62
CA PHE A 304 8.78 19.18 -24.61
C PHE A 304 7.68 20.21 -24.88
N PHE A 305 6.74 20.39 -23.95
CA PHE A 305 5.93 21.60 -23.90
C PHE A 305 5.88 22.09 -22.47
N GLU A 306 6.45 23.29 -22.32
CA GLU A 306 6.22 24.22 -21.23
C GLU A 306 4.72 24.39 -21.00
N PHE A 307 4.29 24.20 -19.75
CA PHE A 307 3.08 24.84 -19.25
C PHE A 307 3.20 25.02 -17.74
N CYS A 308 3.89 26.10 -17.35
CA CYS A 308 3.83 26.62 -16.00
C CYS A 308 2.57 27.48 -15.86
N GLY A 309 1.52 26.91 -15.28
CA GLY A 309 0.34 27.64 -14.84
C GLY A 309 -0.28 26.91 -13.65
N ASN A 310 -0.28 27.55 -12.48
CA ASN A 310 -0.89 27.02 -11.26
C ASN A 310 -2.43 27.02 -11.42
N PRO A 311 -3.12 25.87 -11.34
CA PRO A 311 -4.58 25.79 -11.54
C PRO A 311 -5.41 26.59 -10.53
N ILE A 312 -4.81 26.96 -9.40
CA ILE A 312 -5.46 27.71 -8.31
C ILE A 312 -5.73 29.18 -8.72
N GLU A 313 -4.88 29.79 -9.56
CA GLU A 313 -5.07 31.19 -9.96
C GLU A 313 -6.22 31.39 -10.96
N THR A 314 -6.58 30.35 -11.72
CA THR A 314 -7.66 30.42 -12.71
C THR A 314 -9.05 30.40 -12.04
N LEU A 315 -9.16 29.81 -10.85
CA LEU A 315 -10.41 29.73 -10.08
C LEU A 315 -10.71 31.02 -9.27
N LEU A 316 -9.67 31.80 -8.92
CA LEU A 316 -9.82 33.00 -8.10
C LEU A 316 -10.01 34.30 -8.90
N ARG A 317 -9.94 34.26 -10.24
CA ARG A 317 -10.18 35.42 -11.12
C ARG A 317 -11.61 35.51 -11.68
N GLY A 318 -12.53 34.71 -11.14
CA GLY A 318 -13.94 34.67 -11.55
C GLY A 318 -14.92 35.20 -10.49
N ALA A 319 -14.50 36.14 -9.63
CA ALA A 319 -15.35 36.85 -8.68
C ALA A 319 -15.36 38.36 -8.99
#